data_AF-A0A1V6GVZ2-F1
#
_entry.id   AF-A0A1V6GVZ2-F1
#
_cell.length_a   1.000
_cell.length_b   1.000
_cell.length_c   1.000
_cell.angle_alpha   90.00
_cell.angle_beta   90.00
_cell.angle_gamma   90.00
#
_symmetry.space_group_name_H-M   'P 1'
#
loop_
_entity.id
_entity.type
_entity.pdbx_description
1 polymer ?
#
loop_
_entity_poly.entity_id
_entity_poly.type
_entity_poly.pdbx_seq_one_letter_code
_entity_poly.pdbx_strand_id
1 'polypeptide(L)'
;MGYYPGLEGGQVRITSTGCDKDSDCPQDPEPLVCINHQCIERPIPECAGRVCGPDPVCGESCGSCANNMVCDLDGKCSAPSQNCSNGWCLIPAGSFKMGSPDNEPDRFDNEGPVRFVTITRPFYMKQTEVTQGEWQAVMTDNPSHNSTCGNNCPVEQVSWFEAVNYANTLSRKEFLETCYEIIFDGPDVNRAKVTFKGLDCKGYRLPTEAEWEYAARAGATGPQYGNIVNIAWYSGNSSDKSHPVKQKTANAWGLNDVLGNVEEWVYDSFKSDYYSSRPFRCTDPIGPPSYISYKVVRGGAYNSATTQTRLAYRNWFPGDTQNKQHLGFRLVRTQ
;
A
#
# COMPACT_ATOMS: atom_id res chain seq x y z
N MET A 1 -31.45 41.26 -55.61
CA MET A 1 -29.98 41.09 -55.46
C MET A 1 -29.58 41.73 -54.15
N GLY A 2 -29.40 40.93 -53.10
CA GLY A 2 -28.97 41.39 -51.77
C GLY A 2 -27.67 40.70 -51.43
N TYR A 3 -26.62 41.50 -51.25
CA TYR A 3 -25.25 41.11 -50.97
C TYR A 3 -25.15 40.56 -49.53
N TYR A 4 -24.69 39.32 -49.34
CA TYR A 4 -24.18 38.86 -48.05
C TYR A 4 -22.65 38.95 -48.10
N PRO A 5 -22.01 39.82 -47.30
CA PRO A 5 -20.55 39.80 -47.19
C PRO A 5 -20.13 38.56 -46.39
N GLY A 6 -19.23 37.77 -46.96
CA GLY A 6 -18.58 36.66 -46.27
C GLY A 6 -17.76 37.18 -45.11
N LEU A 7 -17.96 36.59 -43.93
CA LEU A 7 -17.07 36.80 -42.80
C LEU A 7 -15.77 36.04 -43.10
N GLU A 8 -14.70 36.80 -43.29
CA GLU A 8 -13.33 36.31 -43.38
C GLU A 8 -12.97 35.49 -42.13
N GLY A 9 -12.16 34.47 -42.36
CA GLY A 9 -11.69 33.55 -41.33
C GLY A 9 -10.95 34.29 -40.22
N GLY A 10 -11.64 34.51 -39.10
CA GLY A 10 -10.99 34.71 -37.82
C GLY A 10 -10.29 33.41 -37.45
N GLN A 11 -8.95 33.39 -37.56
CA GLN A 11 -8.16 32.40 -36.83
C GLN A 11 -8.50 32.56 -35.36
N VAL A 12 -9.32 31.64 -34.84
CA VAL A 12 -9.44 31.43 -33.40
C VAL A 12 -8.06 30.93 -32.96
N ARG A 13 -7.22 31.85 -32.46
CA ARG A 13 -6.08 31.47 -31.64
C ARG A 13 -6.65 30.93 -30.35
N ILE A 14 -6.88 29.62 -30.30
CA ILE A 14 -6.97 28.89 -29.03
C ILE A 14 -5.56 28.98 -28.46
N THR A 15 -5.29 29.96 -27.59
CA THR A 15 -4.12 29.90 -26.70
C THR A 15 -4.46 28.83 -25.67
N SER A 16 -4.24 27.56 -26.01
CA SER A 16 -4.26 26.47 -25.04
C SER A 16 -3.05 26.66 -24.14
N THR A 17 -3.16 27.49 -23.10
CA THR A 17 -2.18 27.58 -22.01
C THR A 17 -2.28 26.38 -21.06
N GLY A 18 -2.85 25.28 -21.54
CA GLY A 18 -2.91 24.01 -20.84
C GLY A 18 -1.66 23.20 -21.14
N CYS A 19 -1.16 22.50 -20.13
CA CYS A 19 -0.09 21.53 -20.26
C CYS A 19 -0.60 20.19 -19.71
N ASP A 20 -0.07 19.07 -20.21
CA ASP A 20 -0.32 17.75 -19.63
C ASP A 20 0.94 17.20 -18.92
N LYS A 21 2.11 17.71 -19.30
CA LYS A 21 3.43 17.34 -18.76
C LYS A 21 4.38 18.53 -18.78
N ASP A 22 5.42 18.50 -17.94
CA ASP A 22 6.43 19.58 -17.83
C ASP A 22 7.05 19.97 -19.18
N SER A 23 7.22 19.02 -20.10
CA SER A 23 7.77 19.30 -21.43
C SER A 23 6.88 20.17 -22.31
N ASP A 24 5.61 20.33 -21.96
CA ASP A 24 4.66 21.19 -22.67
C ASP A 24 4.83 22.66 -22.25
N CYS A 25 5.58 22.92 -21.17
CA CYS A 25 5.78 24.26 -20.65
C CYS A 25 7.01 24.96 -21.24
N PRO A 26 6.94 26.28 -21.49
CA PRO A 26 8.09 27.07 -21.92
C PRO A 26 9.26 26.96 -20.92
N GLN A 27 10.48 26.82 -21.43
CA GLN A 27 11.69 26.60 -20.62
C GLN A 27 12.62 27.84 -20.56
N ASP A 28 12.14 28.99 -21.01
CA ASP A 28 12.90 30.26 -21.10
C ASP A 28 11.92 31.42 -20.80
N PRO A 29 12.19 32.32 -19.83
CA PRO A 29 13.43 32.51 -19.05
C PRO A 29 13.54 31.72 -17.74
N GLU A 30 12.45 31.12 -17.26
CA GLU A 30 12.38 30.35 -16.01
C GLU A 30 11.83 28.94 -16.33
N PRO A 31 12.34 27.86 -15.71
CA PRO A 31 11.83 26.52 -15.95
C PRO A 31 10.41 26.38 -15.37
N LEU A 32 9.42 26.50 -16.24
CA LEU A 32 8.02 26.27 -15.88
C LEU A 32 7.74 24.76 -15.81
N VAL A 33 6.89 24.37 -14.86
CA VAL A 33 6.39 23.00 -14.68
C VAL A 33 4.89 22.97 -14.90
N CYS A 34 4.40 21.80 -15.30
CA CYS A 34 2.98 21.62 -15.52
C CYS A 34 2.29 21.21 -14.22
N ILE A 35 1.54 22.13 -13.62
CA ILE A 35 0.77 21.89 -12.41
C ILE A 35 -0.69 22.26 -12.68
N ASN A 36 -1.61 21.31 -12.47
CA ASN A 36 -3.05 21.49 -12.69
C ASN A 36 -3.40 22.03 -14.09
N HIS A 37 -2.72 21.53 -15.12
CA HIS A 37 -2.83 22.01 -16.50
C HIS A 37 -2.49 23.49 -16.68
N GLN A 38 -1.57 24.02 -15.86
CA GLN A 38 -1.03 25.37 -16.00
C GLN A 38 0.49 25.31 -15.90
N CYS A 39 1.15 26.02 -16.80
CA CYS A 39 2.59 26.24 -16.72
C CYS A 39 2.88 27.33 -15.69
N ILE A 40 3.46 26.94 -14.56
CA ILE A 40 3.83 27.86 -13.49
C ILE A 40 5.30 27.71 -13.16
N GLU A 41 5.91 28.75 -12.60
CA GLU A 41 7.30 28.70 -12.12
C GLU A 41 7.45 27.53 -11.15
N ARG A 42 8.50 26.72 -11.34
CA ARG A 42 8.80 25.62 -10.43
C ARG A 42 8.92 26.19 -9.01
N PRO A 43 8.04 25.81 -8.08
CA PRO A 43 8.13 26.31 -6.72
C PRO A 43 9.48 25.92 -6.13
N ILE A 44 10.27 26.90 -5.67
CA ILE A 44 11.51 26.63 -4.94
C ILE A 44 11.11 26.06 -3.58
N PRO A 45 11.55 24.85 -3.21
CA PRO A 45 11.24 24.29 -1.89
C PRO A 45 11.93 25.13 -0.79
N GLU A 46 11.14 25.76 0.07
CA GLU A 46 11.62 26.40 1.30
C GLU A 46 11.57 25.40 2.46
N CYS A 47 12.46 24.41 2.38
CA CYS A 47 12.40 23.23 3.23
C CYS A 47 12.47 23.46 4.74
N ALA A 48 12.62 24.69 5.21
CA ALA A 48 12.48 25.08 6.62
C ALA A 48 13.26 24.18 7.60
N GLY A 49 14.45 23.70 7.20
CA GLY A 49 15.29 22.80 8.00
C GLY A 49 14.96 21.30 7.88
N ARG A 50 14.01 20.91 7.03
CA ARG A 50 13.73 19.51 6.66
C ARG A 50 14.86 18.96 5.81
N VAL A 51 15.20 17.69 6.05
CA VAL A 51 16.16 16.89 5.28
C VAL A 51 15.45 15.97 4.28
N CYS A 52 14.18 15.65 4.55
CA CYS A 52 13.41 14.70 3.77
C CYS A 52 11.91 15.04 3.77
N GLY A 53 11.17 14.34 2.91
CA GLY A 53 9.71 14.48 2.82
C GLY A 53 9.28 15.73 2.06
N PRO A 54 7.98 16.03 2.03
CA PRO A 54 7.46 17.18 1.31
C PRO A 54 7.75 18.49 2.05
N ASP A 55 7.99 19.55 1.29
CA ASP A 55 8.06 20.93 1.72
C ASP A 55 6.71 21.40 2.33
N PRO A 56 6.68 22.17 3.42
CA PRO A 56 5.40 22.54 4.05
C PRO A 56 4.61 23.60 3.25
N VAL A 57 5.24 24.33 2.34
CA VAL A 57 4.62 25.43 1.58
C VAL A 57 4.23 24.97 0.18
N CYS A 58 5.20 24.50 -0.59
CA CYS A 58 4.99 24.08 -1.96
C CYS A 58 4.85 22.56 -2.12
N GLY A 59 5.15 21.79 -1.06
CA GLY A 59 5.12 20.32 -1.00
C GLY A 59 6.19 19.60 -1.80
N GLU A 60 7.05 20.31 -2.52
CA GLU A 60 8.13 19.69 -3.30
C GLU A 60 9.05 18.86 -2.40
N SER A 61 9.75 17.89 -2.97
CA SER A 61 10.61 17.03 -2.18
C SER A 61 11.76 17.82 -1.56
N CYS A 62 11.85 17.85 -0.23
CA CYS A 62 12.98 18.41 0.52
C CYS A 62 14.21 17.50 0.59
N GLY A 63 14.12 16.33 -0.03
CA GLY A 63 15.19 15.37 -0.09
C GLY A 63 14.69 13.97 0.25
N SER A 64 15.61 13.07 0.50
CA SER A 64 15.32 11.71 0.92
C SER A 64 16.34 11.33 1.98
N CYS A 65 15.93 10.52 2.94
CA CYS A 65 16.87 9.97 3.89
C CYS A 65 17.84 9.01 3.21
N ALA A 66 18.98 8.76 3.85
CA ALA A 66 19.87 7.68 3.44
C ALA A 66 19.13 6.33 3.45
N ASN A 67 19.66 5.35 2.73
CA ASN A 67 19.06 4.02 2.70
C ASN A 67 18.87 3.47 4.13
N ASN A 68 17.72 2.85 4.38
CA ASN A 68 17.33 2.29 5.69
C ASN A 68 17.14 3.34 6.79
N MET A 69 16.81 4.58 6.43
CA MET A 69 16.42 5.63 7.37
C MET A 69 14.96 6.05 7.11
N VAL A 70 14.27 6.48 8.16
CA VAL A 70 12.87 6.86 8.13
C VAL A 70 12.76 8.38 8.16
N CYS A 71 11.89 8.94 7.32
CA CYS A 71 11.55 10.35 7.32
C CYS A 71 10.34 10.59 8.22
N ASP A 72 10.51 11.31 9.33
CA ASP A 72 9.40 11.69 10.21
C ASP A 72 8.58 12.87 9.65
N LEU A 73 7.50 13.23 10.35
CA LEU A 73 6.62 14.33 9.93
C LEU A 73 7.30 15.71 9.99
N ASP A 74 8.34 15.86 10.81
CA ASP A 74 9.17 17.07 10.89
C ASP A 74 10.24 17.12 9.79
N GLY A 75 10.29 16.11 8.91
CA GLY A 75 11.25 16.03 7.82
C GLY A 75 12.67 15.69 8.30
N LYS A 76 12.81 15.05 9.46
CA LYS A 76 14.09 14.57 9.98
C LYS A 76 14.27 13.08 9.69
N CYS A 77 15.51 12.70 9.48
CA CYS A 77 15.89 11.32 9.24
C CYS A 77 16.33 10.66 10.54
N SER A 78 15.73 9.51 10.86
CA SER A 78 16.12 8.68 12.00
C SER A 78 16.27 7.22 11.58
N ALA A 79 17.10 6.48 12.33
CA ALA A 79 17.19 5.05 12.12
C ALA A 79 15.87 4.38 12.53
N PRO A 80 15.33 3.43 11.74
CA PRO A 80 14.20 2.64 12.15
C PRO A 80 14.55 1.86 13.42
N SER A 81 13.65 1.87 14.39
CA SER A 81 13.77 1.09 15.61
C SER A 81 12.62 0.09 15.70
N GLN A 82 12.95 -1.16 16.01
CA GLN A 82 11.93 -2.16 16.34
C GLN A 82 11.19 -1.76 17.62
N ASN A 83 9.87 -1.63 17.52
CA ASN A 83 9.00 -1.34 18.66
C ASN A 83 7.84 -2.35 18.68
N CYS A 84 8.16 -3.60 19.00
CA CYS A 84 7.18 -4.69 19.03
C CYS A 84 6.91 -5.16 20.45
N SER A 85 5.64 -5.32 20.79
CA SER A 85 5.17 -5.87 22.06
C SER A 85 3.94 -6.74 21.81
N ASN A 86 3.90 -7.93 22.44
CA ASN A 86 2.78 -8.87 22.36
C ASN A 86 2.33 -9.21 20.91
N GLY A 87 3.28 -9.35 19.99
CA GLY A 87 2.97 -9.71 18.59
C GLY A 87 2.50 -8.55 17.71
N TRP A 88 2.58 -7.30 18.19
CA TRP A 88 2.24 -6.09 17.45
C TRP A 88 3.43 -5.13 17.45
N CYS A 89 3.71 -4.52 16.30
CA CYS A 89 4.78 -3.54 16.14
C CYS A 89 4.18 -2.14 15.90
N LEU A 90 4.64 -1.14 16.65
CA LEU A 90 4.27 0.26 16.44
C LEU A 90 5.03 0.80 15.23
N ILE A 91 4.28 1.16 14.20
CA ILE A 91 4.78 1.78 12.98
C ILE A 91 4.68 3.30 13.13
N PRO A 92 5.79 4.06 13.03
CA PRO A 92 5.78 5.50 13.27
C PRO A 92 5.12 6.26 12.13
N ALA A 93 4.49 7.40 12.41
CA ALA A 93 4.09 8.34 11.36
C ALA A 93 5.31 8.86 10.59
N GLY A 94 5.13 9.22 9.32
CA GLY A 94 6.23 9.66 8.47
C GLY A 94 5.86 9.68 6.99
N SER A 95 6.87 9.90 6.15
CA SER A 95 6.71 9.93 4.70
C SER A 95 7.66 8.97 4.01
N PHE A 96 7.22 8.41 2.88
CA PHE A 96 8.04 7.51 2.06
C PHE A 96 7.69 7.62 0.57
N LYS A 97 8.55 7.04 -0.27
CA LYS A 97 8.30 6.86 -1.70
C LYS A 97 7.61 5.51 -1.92
N MET A 98 6.37 5.56 -2.40
CA MET A 98 5.56 4.38 -2.74
C MET A 98 5.68 4.07 -4.22
N GLY A 99 5.78 2.78 -4.57
CA GLY A 99 5.98 2.29 -5.93
C GLY A 99 7.42 1.96 -6.29
N SER A 100 7.67 1.59 -7.55
CA SER A 100 9.00 1.24 -8.07
C SER A 100 9.50 2.29 -9.09
N PRO A 101 10.79 2.70 -9.00
CA PRO A 101 11.42 3.55 -10.01
C PRO A 101 11.37 2.92 -11.41
N ASP A 102 11.35 3.75 -12.46
CA ASP A 102 11.22 3.24 -13.84
C ASP A 102 12.35 2.31 -14.30
N ASN A 103 13.51 2.41 -13.65
CA ASN A 103 14.68 1.58 -13.91
C ASN A 103 14.86 0.43 -12.91
N GLU A 104 13.92 0.20 -11.99
CA GLU A 104 13.96 -0.98 -11.12
C GLU A 104 13.76 -2.25 -11.96
N PRO A 105 14.69 -3.22 -11.92
CA PRO A 105 14.53 -4.48 -12.64
C PRO A 105 13.25 -5.22 -12.23
N ASP A 106 12.61 -5.87 -13.20
CA ASP A 106 11.42 -6.71 -13.01
C ASP A 106 10.18 -5.98 -12.47
N ARG A 107 10.16 -4.64 -12.54
CA ARG A 107 8.97 -3.83 -12.21
C ARG A 107 7.82 -4.10 -13.17
N PHE A 108 6.60 -3.93 -12.67
CA PHE A 108 5.38 -3.93 -13.47
C PHE A 108 4.84 -2.51 -13.66
N ASP A 109 4.13 -2.25 -14.76
CA ASP A 109 3.62 -0.92 -15.11
C ASP A 109 2.68 -0.32 -14.05
N ASN A 110 1.96 -1.17 -13.32
CA ASN A 110 1.01 -0.77 -12.27
C ASN A 110 1.68 -0.32 -10.96
N GLU A 111 3.01 -0.39 -10.86
CA GLU A 111 3.80 -0.01 -9.69
C GLU A 111 4.31 1.44 -9.72
N GLY A 112 4.05 2.15 -10.82
CA GLY A 112 4.49 3.53 -11.03
C GLY A 112 3.37 4.50 -11.41
N PRO A 113 3.68 5.81 -11.47
CA PRO A 113 4.97 6.39 -11.09
C PRO A 113 5.18 6.34 -9.57
N VAL A 114 6.44 6.46 -9.15
CA VAL A 114 6.78 6.63 -7.74
C VAL A 114 6.13 7.91 -7.21
N ARG A 115 5.48 7.82 -6.05
CA ARG A 115 4.80 8.94 -5.40
C ARG A 115 5.21 9.09 -3.94
N PHE A 116 5.21 10.31 -3.45
CA PHE A 116 5.38 10.56 -2.02
C PHE A 116 4.06 10.31 -1.29
N VAL A 117 4.13 9.46 -0.27
CA VAL A 117 3.02 9.19 0.63
C VAL A 117 3.39 9.62 2.04
N THR A 118 2.51 10.36 2.68
CA THR A 118 2.59 10.69 4.10
C THR A 118 1.57 9.85 4.86
N ILE A 119 2.05 9.08 5.83
CA ILE A 119 1.26 8.40 6.84
C ILE A 119 1.23 9.31 8.07
N THR A 120 0.10 9.96 8.32
CA THR A 120 0.02 11.05 9.33
C THR A 120 -0.04 10.57 10.77
N ARG A 121 -0.36 9.30 10.96
CA ARG A 121 -0.63 8.73 12.28
C ARG A 121 0.16 7.45 12.48
N PRO A 122 0.75 7.23 13.67
CA PRO A 122 1.30 5.93 13.99
C PRO A 122 0.18 4.90 14.10
N PHE A 123 0.50 3.64 13.79
CA PHE A 123 -0.44 2.52 13.87
C PHE A 123 0.30 1.27 14.29
N TYR A 124 -0.42 0.33 14.91
CA TYR A 124 0.12 -1.00 15.17
C TYR A 124 -0.10 -1.90 13.97
N MET A 125 0.92 -2.64 13.56
CA MET A 125 0.81 -3.74 12.60
C MET A 125 1.17 -5.06 13.28
N LYS A 126 0.40 -6.10 12.98
CA LYS A 126 0.69 -7.45 13.45
C LYS A 126 2.06 -7.89 12.94
N GLN A 127 2.88 -8.45 13.84
CA GLN A 127 4.26 -8.84 13.53
C GLN A 127 4.35 -9.87 12.40
N THR A 128 3.32 -10.72 12.26
CA THR A 128 3.22 -11.82 11.30
C THR A 128 1.90 -11.72 10.54
N GLU A 129 1.75 -12.54 9.51
CA GLU A 129 0.43 -12.90 8.97
C GLU A 129 -0.47 -13.47 10.09
N VAL A 130 -1.80 -13.41 9.91
CA VAL A 130 -2.74 -14.12 10.78
C VAL A 130 -2.52 -15.62 10.61
N THR A 131 -2.34 -16.31 11.72
CA THR A 131 -2.03 -17.74 11.70
C THR A 131 -3.29 -18.61 11.71
N GLN A 132 -3.18 -19.88 11.30
CA GLN A 132 -4.27 -20.85 11.34
C GLN A 132 -4.83 -21.01 12.77
N GLY A 133 -3.97 -21.01 13.79
CA GLY A 133 -4.41 -21.10 15.18
C GLY A 133 -5.19 -19.85 15.64
N GLU A 134 -4.74 -18.67 15.24
CA GLU A 134 -5.44 -17.40 15.51
C GLU A 134 -6.75 -17.29 14.74
N TRP A 135 -6.79 -17.80 13.50
CA TRP A 135 -8.02 -17.94 12.72
C TRP A 135 -9.03 -18.79 13.47
N GLN A 136 -8.66 -20.02 13.81
CA GLN A 136 -9.53 -20.99 14.45
C GLN A 136 -10.04 -20.52 15.83
N ALA A 137 -9.22 -19.80 16.60
CA ALA A 137 -9.64 -19.22 17.87
C ALA A 137 -10.75 -18.15 17.72
N VAL A 138 -10.81 -17.47 16.56
CA VAL A 138 -11.79 -16.43 16.28
C VAL A 138 -13.01 -16.98 15.54
N MET A 139 -12.78 -17.73 14.47
CA MET A 139 -13.77 -18.14 13.46
C MET A 139 -14.24 -19.60 13.62
N THR A 140 -13.60 -20.38 14.48
CA THR A 140 -13.93 -21.78 14.85
C THR A 140 -13.64 -22.86 13.80
N ASP A 141 -13.46 -22.49 12.54
CA ASP A 141 -13.05 -23.37 11.44
C ASP A 141 -11.57 -23.19 11.07
N ASN A 142 -11.10 -23.88 10.02
CA ASN A 142 -9.80 -23.66 9.40
C ASN A 142 -9.91 -23.94 7.88
N PRO A 143 -9.94 -22.90 7.03
CA PRO A 143 -10.10 -23.06 5.58
C PRO A 143 -8.81 -23.42 4.86
N SER A 144 -7.66 -23.39 5.54
CA SER A 144 -6.34 -23.51 4.91
C SER A 144 -6.13 -24.84 4.19
N HIS A 145 -5.65 -24.77 2.95
CA HIS A 145 -5.18 -25.92 2.19
C HIS A 145 -4.04 -26.66 2.88
N ASN A 146 -3.04 -25.93 3.37
CA ASN A 146 -1.91 -26.47 4.10
C ASN A 146 -2.26 -26.67 5.60
N SER A 147 -3.37 -27.37 5.84
CA SER A 147 -3.96 -27.58 7.18
C SER A 147 -3.09 -28.42 8.13
N THR A 148 -2.10 -29.16 7.60
CA THR A 148 -1.17 -29.98 8.40
C THR A 148 0.11 -29.24 8.82
N CYS A 149 0.27 -27.99 8.37
CA CYS A 149 1.43 -27.15 8.67
C CYS A 149 1.55 -26.77 10.16
N GLY A 150 0.40 -26.72 10.85
CA GLY A 150 0.29 -26.44 12.28
C GLY A 150 -0.15 -25.00 12.57
N ASN A 151 -0.47 -24.74 13.85
CA ASN A 151 -1.14 -23.53 14.30
C ASN A 151 -0.39 -22.22 14.00
N ASN A 152 0.93 -22.29 13.78
CA ASN A 152 1.77 -21.12 13.50
C ASN A 152 1.93 -20.83 12.00
N CYS A 153 1.36 -21.64 11.11
CA CYS A 153 1.36 -21.32 9.68
C CYS A 153 0.31 -20.25 9.38
N PRO A 154 0.51 -19.42 8.34
CA PRO A 154 -0.48 -18.43 7.96
C PRO A 154 -1.79 -19.11 7.57
N VAL A 155 -2.91 -18.49 7.91
CA VAL A 155 -4.20 -18.87 7.34
C VAL A 155 -4.21 -18.42 5.87
N GLU A 156 -4.61 -19.33 4.99
CA GLU A 156 -4.84 -19.08 3.57
C GLU A 156 -6.18 -19.69 3.13
N GLN A 157 -6.55 -19.48 1.86
CA GLN A 157 -7.91 -19.77 1.34
C GLN A 157 -9.02 -18.95 2.02
N VAL A 158 -8.69 -17.70 2.37
CA VAL A 158 -9.64 -16.74 2.93
C VAL A 158 -9.89 -15.60 1.95
N SER A 159 -11.16 -15.23 1.78
CA SER A 159 -11.54 -14.09 0.97
C SER A 159 -11.24 -12.75 1.66
N TRP A 160 -11.30 -11.67 0.90
CA TRP A 160 -11.19 -10.33 1.46
C TRP A 160 -12.35 -10.04 2.43
N PHE A 161 -13.56 -10.52 2.12
CA PHE A 161 -14.75 -10.35 2.96
C PHE A 161 -14.62 -11.13 4.29
N GLU A 162 -14.06 -12.33 4.23
CA GLU A 162 -13.76 -13.14 5.41
C GLU A 162 -12.68 -12.49 6.28
N ALA A 163 -11.64 -11.91 5.69
CA ALA A 163 -10.59 -11.19 6.41
C ALA A 163 -11.11 -9.93 7.12
N VAL A 164 -11.98 -9.12 6.49
CA VAL A 164 -12.59 -7.96 7.17
C VAL A 164 -13.58 -8.38 8.25
N ASN A 165 -14.31 -9.50 8.05
CA ASN A 165 -15.19 -10.04 9.07
C ASN A 165 -14.41 -10.61 10.27
N TYR A 166 -13.27 -11.26 10.02
CA TYR A 166 -12.32 -11.68 11.04
C TYR A 166 -11.87 -10.49 11.88
N ALA A 167 -11.44 -9.40 11.25
CA ALA A 167 -11.00 -8.18 11.93
C ALA A 167 -12.10 -7.60 12.85
N ASN A 168 -13.34 -7.51 12.35
CA ASN A 168 -14.49 -7.08 13.15
C ASN A 168 -14.81 -8.05 14.30
N THR A 169 -14.69 -9.36 14.08
CA THR A 169 -14.99 -10.37 15.09
C THR A 169 -13.96 -10.38 16.20
N LEU A 170 -12.67 -10.27 15.85
CA LEU A 170 -11.59 -10.10 16.81
C LEU A 170 -11.76 -8.80 17.61
N SER A 171 -12.12 -7.69 16.95
CA SER A 171 -12.38 -6.41 17.62
C SER A 171 -13.46 -6.55 18.70
N ARG A 172 -14.59 -7.20 18.38
CA ARG A 172 -15.65 -7.46 19.35
C ARG A 172 -15.22 -8.35 20.50
N LYS A 173 -14.46 -9.43 20.21
CA LYS A 173 -13.94 -10.35 21.23
C LYS A 173 -13.02 -9.65 22.23
N GLU A 174 -12.32 -8.60 21.79
CA GLU A 174 -11.42 -7.80 22.61
C GLU A 174 -12.03 -6.47 23.09
N PHE A 175 -13.35 -6.30 23.00
CA PHE A 175 -14.08 -5.11 23.45
C PHE A 175 -13.62 -3.79 22.79
N LEU A 176 -13.19 -3.87 21.53
CA LEU A 176 -12.86 -2.73 20.67
C LEU A 176 -14.04 -2.39 19.74
N GLU A 177 -14.08 -1.17 19.24
CA GLU A 177 -14.99 -0.81 18.15
C GLU A 177 -14.67 -1.61 16.87
N THR A 178 -15.66 -1.77 16.00
CA THR A 178 -15.44 -2.38 14.67
C THR A 178 -15.08 -1.33 13.64
N CYS A 179 -14.10 -1.58 12.77
CA CYS A 179 -13.72 -0.62 11.73
C CYS A 179 -14.52 -0.73 10.44
N TYR A 180 -15.26 -1.83 10.27
CA TYR A 180 -16.14 -2.01 9.13
C TYR A 180 -17.60 -2.07 9.58
N GLU A 181 -18.47 -1.41 8.83
CA GLU A 181 -19.88 -1.74 8.78
C GLU A 181 -20.06 -2.80 7.69
N ILE A 182 -20.65 -3.95 8.05
CA ILE A 182 -20.85 -5.08 7.16
C ILE A 182 -22.35 -5.36 7.09
N ILE A 183 -22.94 -5.15 5.92
CA ILE A 183 -24.34 -5.42 5.65
C ILE A 183 -24.39 -6.71 4.82
N PHE A 184 -24.92 -7.77 5.43
CA PHE A 184 -25.02 -9.09 4.80
C PHE A 184 -26.22 -9.16 3.85
N ASP A 185 -26.01 -9.73 2.66
CA ASP A 185 -27.07 -10.11 1.71
C ASP A 185 -27.18 -11.65 1.67
N GLY A 186 -27.77 -12.21 2.72
CA GLY A 186 -27.84 -13.66 2.95
C GLY A 186 -26.74 -14.20 3.87
N PRO A 187 -26.59 -15.54 3.97
CA PRO A 187 -25.65 -16.18 4.89
C PRO A 187 -24.19 -16.12 4.43
N ASP A 188 -23.95 -15.83 3.14
CA ASP A 188 -22.62 -15.77 2.56
C ASP A 188 -21.99 -14.38 2.75
N VAL A 189 -20.89 -14.33 3.51
CA VAL A 189 -20.16 -13.08 3.78
C VAL A 189 -19.54 -12.47 2.51
N ASN A 190 -19.29 -13.28 1.48
CA ASN A 190 -18.71 -12.81 0.22
C ASN A 190 -19.65 -11.93 -0.61
N ARG A 191 -20.93 -11.87 -0.23
CA ARG A 191 -21.94 -11.00 -0.83
C ARG A 191 -22.19 -9.73 -0.02
N ALA A 192 -21.45 -9.53 1.07
CA ALA A 192 -21.69 -8.42 1.97
C ALA A 192 -21.28 -7.07 1.36
N LYS A 193 -22.04 -6.02 1.68
CA LYS A 193 -21.61 -4.65 1.47
C LYS A 193 -20.75 -4.21 2.64
N VAL A 194 -19.52 -3.80 2.36
CA VAL A 194 -18.54 -3.38 3.37
C VAL A 194 -18.26 -1.88 3.25
N THR A 195 -18.51 -1.15 4.34
CA THR A 195 -18.15 0.28 4.47
C THR A 195 -17.05 0.42 5.52
N PHE A 196 -15.95 1.06 5.17
CA PHE A 196 -14.88 1.37 6.12
C PHE A 196 -15.18 2.66 6.86
N LYS A 197 -15.13 2.64 8.19
CA LYS A 197 -15.43 3.80 9.04
C LYS A 197 -14.34 4.88 9.01
N GLY A 198 -13.15 4.55 8.50
CA GLY A 198 -12.02 5.46 8.37
C GLY A 198 -10.83 5.07 9.24
N LEU A 199 -9.71 5.76 9.01
CA LEU A 199 -8.41 5.44 9.60
C LEU A 199 -8.32 5.77 11.09
N ASP A 200 -9.25 6.56 11.63
CA ASP A 200 -9.28 6.91 13.06
C ASP A 200 -9.88 5.80 13.94
N CYS A 201 -10.50 4.79 13.34
CA CYS A 201 -11.03 3.64 14.06
C CYS A 201 -9.94 2.89 14.84
N LYS A 202 -10.22 2.61 16.12
CA LYS A 202 -9.30 1.96 17.07
C LYS A 202 -9.37 0.43 17.07
N GLY A 203 -10.34 -0.14 16.34
CA GLY A 203 -10.46 -1.59 16.13
C GLY A 203 -9.43 -2.17 15.18
N TYR A 204 -9.50 -3.48 14.99
CA TYR A 204 -8.71 -4.18 13.98
C TYR A 204 -9.27 -3.97 12.58
N ARG A 205 -8.36 -3.87 11.61
CA ARG A 205 -8.66 -3.73 10.19
C ARG A 205 -7.54 -4.29 9.33
N LEU A 206 -7.80 -4.44 8.04
CA LEU A 206 -6.72 -4.64 7.06
C LEU A 206 -5.92 -3.33 6.93
N PRO A 207 -4.60 -3.41 6.67
CA PRO A 207 -3.81 -2.23 6.30
C PRO A 207 -4.35 -1.62 5.00
N THR A 208 -4.16 -0.32 4.80
CA THR A 208 -4.21 0.22 3.43
C THR A 208 -3.00 -0.29 2.66
N GLU A 209 -3.06 -0.26 1.33
CA GLU A 209 -1.92 -0.60 0.47
C GLU A 209 -0.69 0.25 0.83
N ALA A 210 -0.90 1.52 1.16
CA ALA A 210 0.16 2.44 1.55
C ALA A 210 0.74 2.14 2.94
N GLU A 211 -0.11 1.84 3.92
CA GLU A 211 0.36 1.40 5.24
C GLU A 211 1.17 0.11 5.14
N TRP A 212 0.72 -0.83 4.29
CA TRP A 212 1.44 -2.07 4.03
C TRP A 212 2.82 -1.82 3.43
N GLU A 213 2.93 -1.05 2.35
CA GLU A 213 4.22 -0.81 1.69
C GLU A 213 5.18 -0.01 2.58
N TYR A 214 4.66 0.98 3.30
CA TYR A 214 5.43 1.76 4.27
C TYR A 214 6.02 0.85 5.34
N ALA A 215 5.17 0.02 5.95
CA ALA A 215 5.54 -0.94 6.98
C ALA A 215 6.54 -1.98 6.48
N ALA A 216 6.32 -2.53 5.28
CA ALA A 216 7.20 -3.54 4.68
C ALA A 216 8.59 -2.96 4.35
N ARG A 217 8.65 -1.72 3.85
CA ARG A 217 9.91 -1.03 3.55
C ARG A 217 10.72 -0.75 4.82
N ALA A 218 10.11 -0.23 5.87
CA ALA A 218 10.81 0.14 7.11
C ALA A 218 12.12 0.95 6.86
N GLY A 219 12.08 1.87 5.89
CA GLY A 219 13.23 2.67 5.45
C GLY A 219 14.02 2.11 4.26
N ALA A 220 13.76 0.87 3.83
CA ALA A 220 14.39 0.29 2.65
C ALA A 220 13.92 0.96 1.34
N THR A 221 14.88 1.34 0.51
CA THR A 221 14.67 2.01 -0.79
C THR A 221 14.78 1.07 -1.98
N GLY A 222 15.39 -0.11 -1.79
CA GLY A 222 15.53 -1.13 -2.84
C GLY A 222 14.29 -1.99 -3.04
N PRO A 223 14.34 -2.94 -3.99
CA PRO A 223 13.24 -3.87 -4.26
C PRO A 223 12.98 -4.83 -3.09
N GLN A 224 14.00 -5.12 -2.29
CA GLN A 224 13.93 -5.95 -1.07
C GLN A 224 14.70 -5.26 0.06
N TYR A 225 14.34 -5.54 1.32
CA TYR A 225 15.02 -4.99 2.50
C TYR A 225 16.23 -5.80 2.96
N GLY A 226 16.61 -6.84 2.21
CA GLY A 226 17.72 -7.74 2.53
C GLY A 226 17.89 -8.86 1.52
N ASN A 227 18.79 -9.80 1.81
CA ASN A 227 18.98 -10.98 0.97
C ASN A 227 17.73 -11.87 1.02
N ILE A 228 17.10 -12.09 -0.14
CA ILE A 228 15.83 -12.82 -0.28
C ILE A 228 15.80 -14.20 0.41
N VAL A 229 16.92 -14.92 0.41
CA VAL A 229 17.01 -16.27 1.03
C VAL A 229 16.75 -16.19 2.54
N ASN A 230 17.14 -15.09 3.18
CA ASN A 230 17.04 -14.89 4.62
C ASN A 230 15.71 -14.26 5.04
N ILE A 231 15.05 -13.51 4.15
CA ILE A 231 13.91 -12.66 4.51
C ILE A 231 12.57 -13.16 3.98
N ALA A 232 12.56 -14.16 3.08
CA ALA A 232 11.33 -14.63 2.44
C ALA A 232 11.29 -16.15 2.25
N TRP A 233 10.10 -16.71 2.33
CA TRP A 233 9.75 -18.00 1.73
C TRP A 233 9.20 -17.76 0.33
N TYR A 234 9.91 -18.17 -0.71
CA TYR A 234 9.55 -17.96 -2.11
C TYR A 234 9.83 -19.24 -2.92
N SER A 235 9.50 -19.26 -4.21
CA SER A 235 9.59 -20.50 -5.02
C SER A 235 10.97 -21.15 -5.01
N GLY A 236 12.03 -20.37 -4.81
CA GLY A 236 13.40 -20.87 -4.73
C GLY A 236 13.79 -21.57 -3.43
N ASN A 237 13.01 -21.45 -2.34
CA ASN A 237 13.36 -22.04 -1.04
C ASN A 237 12.19 -22.63 -0.23
N SER A 238 10.94 -22.49 -0.68
CA SER A 238 9.76 -22.89 0.09
C SER A 238 9.43 -24.38 -0.01
N SER A 239 9.93 -25.08 -1.03
CA SER A 239 9.44 -26.43 -1.39
C SER A 239 7.93 -26.45 -1.66
N ASP A 240 7.43 -25.40 -2.31
CA ASP A 240 6.06 -25.25 -2.82
C ASP A 240 4.97 -25.34 -1.73
N LYS A 241 5.25 -24.78 -0.56
CA LYS A 241 4.29 -24.70 0.56
C LYS A 241 4.54 -23.49 1.45
N SER A 242 3.50 -23.05 2.15
CA SER A 242 3.63 -22.10 3.26
C SER A 242 4.37 -22.72 4.46
N HIS A 243 4.97 -21.87 5.28
CA HIS A 243 5.76 -22.25 6.45
C HIS A 243 5.24 -21.54 7.71
N PRO A 244 5.58 -22.04 8.90
CA PRO A 244 5.31 -21.32 10.14
C PRO A 244 5.89 -19.90 10.08
N VAL A 245 5.08 -18.92 10.52
CA VAL A 245 5.49 -17.51 10.54
C VAL A 245 6.73 -17.31 11.42
N LYS A 246 7.44 -16.21 11.18
CA LYS A 246 8.59 -15.75 11.97
C LYS A 246 9.80 -16.71 11.90
N GLN A 247 9.94 -17.45 10.80
CA GLN A 247 11.13 -18.26 10.50
C GLN A 247 12.16 -17.55 9.62
N LYS A 248 11.77 -16.44 8.99
CA LYS A 248 12.66 -15.56 8.22
C LYS A 248 12.99 -14.28 9.00
N THR A 249 14.10 -13.65 8.63
CA THR A 249 14.58 -12.41 9.25
C THR A 249 13.57 -11.29 9.05
N ALA A 250 13.19 -10.63 10.15
CA ALA A 250 12.29 -9.49 10.12
C ALA A 250 12.91 -8.26 9.46
N ASN A 251 12.08 -7.33 8.99
CA ASN A 251 12.53 -6.01 8.56
C ASN A 251 12.94 -5.12 9.75
N ALA A 252 13.37 -3.88 9.48
CA ALA A 252 13.93 -2.99 10.51
C ALA A 252 12.91 -2.51 11.57
N TRP A 253 11.61 -2.69 11.33
CA TRP A 253 10.55 -2.45 12.31
C TRP A 253 10.09 -3.71 13.04
N GLY A 254 10.69 -4.86 12.73
CA GLY A 254 10.44 -6.13 13.39
C GLY A 254 9.32 -6.96 12.78
N LEU A 255 8.83 -6.61 11.58
CA LEU A 255 7.80 -7.38 10.88
C LEU A 255 8.42 -8.56 10.14
N ASN A 256 7.85 -9.74 10.33
CA ASN A 256 8.24 -10.98 9.66
C ASN A 256 7.32 -11.26 8.48
N ASP A 257 7.86 -11.97 7.49
CA ASP A 257 7.12 -12.55 6.36
C ASP A 257 6.30 -11.51 5.56
N VAL A 258 6.70 -10.23 5.59
CA VAL A 258 6.13 -9.20 4.71
C VAL A 258 6.54 -9.40 3.24
N LEU A 259 7.42 -10.35 2.96
CA LEU A 259 7.79 -10.81 1.63
C LEU A 259 7.75 -12.34 1.61
N GLY A 260 7.02 -12.92 0.65
CA GLY A 260 6.86 -14.37 0.54
C GLY A 260 5.90 -14.96 1.56
N ASN A 261 6.02 -16.27 1.80
CA ASN A 261 5.09 -17.08 2.59
C ASN A 261 3.66 -17.07 2.02
N VAL A 262 2.79 -16.13 2.38
CA VAL A 262 1.54 -15.88 1.64
C VAL A 262 1.43 -14.43 1.20
N GLU A 263 0.78 -14.20 0.07
CA GLU A 263 0.32 -12.87 -0.29
C GLU A 263 -0.70 -12.38 0.74
N GLU A 264 -0.81 -11.07 0.89
CA GLU A 264 -1.63 -10.48 1.94
C GLU A 264 -2.67 -9.54 1.36
N TRP A 265 -3.94 -9.80 1.68
CA TRP A 265 -5.02 -8.85 1.44
C TRP A 265 -4.75 -7.51 2.14
N VAL A 266 -4.96 -6.42 1.40
CA VAL A 266 -5.05 -5.07 1.95
C VAL A 266 -6.46 -4.52 1.72
N TYR A 267 -6.79 -3.40 2.36
CA TYR A 267 -8.13 -2.81 2.26
C TYR A 267 -8.49 -2.34 0.84
N ASP A 268 -7.51 -1.75 0.14
CA ASP A 268 -7.68 -1.04 -1.12
C ASP A 268 -8.23 -1.92 -2.25
N SER A 269 -9.13 -1.35 -3.05
CA SER A 269 -9.48 -1.92 -4.35
C SER A 269 -8.36 -1.70 -5.37
N PHE A 270 -8.15 -2.66 -6.26
CA PHE A 270 -7.12 -2.55 -7.30
C PHE A 270 -7.62 -1.75 -8.49
N LYS A 271 -6.79 -0.81 -8.95
CA LYS A 271 -6.94 -0.11 -10.23
C LYS A 271 -5.54 0.12 -10.80
N SER A 272 -5.32 -0.27 -12.05
CA SER A 272 -3.98 -0.30 -12.67
C SER A 272 -3.36 1.09 -12.81
N ASP A 273 -4.17 2.10 -13.12
CA ASP A 273 -3.77 3.51 -13.23
C ASP A 273 -3.88 4.27 -11.91
N TYR A 274 -4.11 3.61 -10.76
CA TYR A 274 -4.32 4.32 -9.50
C TYR A 274 -3.15 5.20 -9.11
N TYR A 275 -1.91 4.76 -9.35
CA TYR A 275 -0.74 5.55 -8.99
C TYR A 275 -0.58 6.75 -9.93
N SER A 276 -0.78 6.56 -11.24
CA SER A 276 -0.67 7.63 -12.24
C SER A 276 -1.84 8.61 -12.21
N SER A 277 -3.02 8.19 -11.74
CA SER A 277 -4.20 9.06 -11.60
C SER A 277 -4.20 9.87 -10.31
N ARG A 278 -3.17 9.74 -9.46
CA ARG A 278 -3.08 10.42 -8.17
C ARG A 278 -2.02 11.50 -8.23
N PRO A 279 -2.19 12.59 -7.46
CA PRO A 279 -1.14 13.57 -7.32
C PRO A 279 0.14 12.87 -6.87
N PHE A 280 1.28 13.43 -7.29
CA PHE A 280 2.61 12.99 -6.86
C PHE A 280 2.74 12.85 -5.33
N ARG A 281 1.88 13.55 -4.57
CA ARG A 281 1.82 13.55 -3.12
C ARG A 281 0.46 13.10 -2.64
N CYS A 282 0.43 12.12 -1.76
CA CYS A 282 -0.79 11.60 -1.17
C CYS A 282 -0.64 11.55 0.35
N THR A 283 -1.69 11.95 1.07
CA THR A 283 -1.76 11.81 2.52
C THR A 283 -2.76 10.71 2.84
N ASP A 284 -2.33 9.68 3.55
CA ASP A 284 -3.16 8.56 4.00
C ASP A 284 -4.11 7.97 2.92
N PRO A 285 -3.59 7.58 1.74
CA PRO A 285 -4.44 7.05 0.68
C PRO A 285 -5.11 5.74 1.10
N ILE A 286 -6.42 5.63 0.80
CA ILE A 286 -7.28 4.46 1.08
C ILE A 286 -7.76 3.76 -0.20
N GLY A 287 -7.06 3.98 -1.31
CA GLY A 287 -7.38 3.34 -2.58
C GLY A 287 -8.42 4.10 -3.42
N PRO A 288 -8.89 3.49 -4.52
CA PRO A 288 -10.04 3.93 -5.28
C PRO A 288 -11.36 3.49 -4.60
N PRO A 289 -12.53 3.92 -5.10
CA PRO A 289 -13.82 3.57 -4.51
C PRO A 289 -14.03 2.06 -4.29
N SER A 290 -14.67 1.71 -3.18
CA SER A 290 -14.79 0.32 -2.70
C SER A 290 -15.70 -0.60 -3.52
N TYR A 291 -16.49 -0.06 -4.45
CA TYR A 291 -17.36 -0.85 -5.33
C TYR A 291 -16.58 -1.64 -6.40
N ILE A 292 -15.30 -1.36 -6.58
CA ILE A 292 -14.42 -2.15 -7.45
C ILE A 292 -14.16 -3.49 -6.76
N SER A 293 -14.56 -4.58 -7.43
CA SER A 293 -14.55 -5.95 -6.89
C SER A 293 -13.16 -6.54 -6.71
N TYR A 294 -12.18 -6.12 -7.50
CA TYR A 294 -10.80 -6.56 -7.36
C TYR A 294 -10.14 -5.83 -6.20
N LYS A 295 -9.51 -6.59 -5.32
CA LYS A 295 -8.80 -6.12 -4.12
C LYS A 295 -7.31 -6.33 -4.31
N VAL A 296 -6.52 -5.40 -3.78
CA VAL A 296 -5.06 -5.47 -3.85
C VAL A 296 -4.56 -6.58 -2.93
N VAL A 297 -3.53 -7.29 -3.39
CA VAL A 297 -2.71 -8.19 -2.56
C VAL A 297 -1.23 -7.83 -2.70
N ARG A 298 -0.47 -8.08 -1.63
CA ARG A 298 0.91 -7.61 -1.47
C ARG A 298 1.84 -8.72 -0.99
N GLY A 299 3.16 -8.54 -1.17
CA GLY A 299 4.21 -9.35 -0.55
C GLY A 299 4.76 -10.51 -1.38
N GLY A 300 3.98 -11.04 -2.34
CA GLY A 300 4.28 -12.31 -2.97
C GLY A 300 4.13 -13.47 -1.97
N ALA A 301 4.30 -14.71 -2.43
CA ALA A 301 4.07 -15.91 -1.64
C ALA A 301 5.15 -16.98 -1.83
N TYR A 302 4.97 -18.12 -1.16
CA TYR A 302 5.86 -19.27 -1.21
C TYR A 302 6.09 -19.82 -2.63
N ASN A 303 5.16 -19.62 -3.56
CA ASN A 303 5.24 -20.06 -4.95
C ASN A 303 5.64 -18.92 -5.91
N SER A 304 5.87 -17.71 -5.40
CA SER A 304 6.25 -16.56 -6.20
C SER A 304 7.72 -16.61 -6.60
N ALA A 305 8.03 -16.14 -7.80
CA ALA A 305 9.40 -15.88 -8.22
C ALA A 305 9.96 -14.62 -7.51
N THR A 306 11.28 -14.45 -7.53
CA THR A 306 11.96 -13.29 -6.94
C THR A 306 11.46 -11.96 -7.50
N THR A 307 10.99 -11.95 -8.76
CA THR A 307 10.41 -10.79 -9.46
C THR A 307 9.10 -10.30 -8.83
N GLN A 308 8.37 -11.19 -8.16
CA GLN A 308 7.11 -10.92 -7.46
C GLN A 308 7.33 -10.75 -5.95
N THR A 309 8.50 -11.14 -5.42
CA THR A 309 8.91 -10.93 -4.03
C THR A 309 9.65 -9.60 -3.88
N ARG A 310 9.01 -8.51 -4.33
CA ARG A 310 9.51 -7.13 -4.22
C ARG A 310 8.56 -6.27 -3.39
N LEU A 311 9.11 -5.31 -2.67
CA LEU A 311 8.39 -4.39 -1.80
C LEU A 311 7.33 -3.57 -2.55
N ALA A 312 7.57 -3.26 -3.83
CA ALA A 312 6.63 -2.53 -4.67
C ALA A 312 5.63 -3.43 -5.41
N TYR A 313 5.81 -4.75 -5.44
CA TYR A 313 5.00 -5.66 -6.26
C TYR A 313 3.51 -5.63 -5.90
N ARG A 314 2.68 -5.34 -6.90
CA ARG A 314 1.21 -5.26 -6.77
C ARG A 314 0.55 -6.39 -7.53
N ASN A 315 -0.30 -7.14 -6.84
CA ASN A 315 -1.16 -8.14 -7.45
C ASN A 315 -2.62 -7.90 -7.00
N TRP A 316 -3.57 -8.63 -7.59
CA TRP A 316 -4.99 -8.45 -7.28
C TRP A 316 -5.81 -9.70 -7.56
N PHE A 317 -6.89 -9.86 -6.80
CA PHE A 317 -7.90 -10.90 -7.03
C PHE A 317 -9.30 -10.34 -6.76
N PRO A 318 -10.37 -10.96 -7.32
CA PRO A 318 -11.73 -10.70 -6.88
C PRO A 318 -11.85 -10.88 -5.36
N GLY A 319 -12.51 -9.95 -4.66
CA GLY A 319 -12.57 -9.95 -3.20
C GLY A 319 -13.27 -11.17 -2.59
N ASP A 320 -14.09 -11.89 -3.37
CA ASP A 320 -14.78 -13.14 -3.03
C ASP A 320 -13.94 -14.40 -3.33
N THR A 321 -12.67 -14.24 -3.72
CA THR A 321 -11.80 -15.37 -4.01
C THR A 321 -11.43 -16.14 -2.74
N GLN A 322 -11.82 -17.41 -2.65
CA GLN A 322 -11.54 -18.30 -1.50
C GLN A 322 -10.58 -19.46 -1.81
N ASN A 323 -10.23 -19.71 -3.07
CA ASN A 323 -9.49 -20.91 -3.47
C ASN A 323 -7.97 -20.71 -3.66
N LYS A 324 -7.42 -19.60 -3.17
CA LYS A 324 -6.00 -19.26 -3.32
C LYS A 324 -5.20 -19.77 -2.12
N GLN A 325 -4.43 -20.83 -2.37
CA GLN A 325 -3.60 -21.54 -1.37
C GLN A 325 -2.42 -20.72 -0.82
N HIS A 326 -2.19 -19.55 -1.41
CA HIS A 326 -1.05 -18.68 -1.15
C HIS A 326 -1.51 -17.27 -0.75
N LEU A 327 -2.77 -17.09 -0.35
CA LEU A 327 -3.37 -15.80 -0.06
C LEU A 327 -3.99 -15.80 1.33
N GLY A 328 -3.41 -15.00 2.21
CA GLY A 328 -3.85 -14.72 3.57
C GLY A 328 -3.94 -13.23 3.81
N PHE A 329 -3.63 -12.80 5.03
CA PHE A 329 -3.66 -11.39 5.42
C PHE A 329 -2.92 -11.14 6.74
N ARG A 330 -2.64 -9.86 7.03
CA ARG A 330 -2.26 -9.38 8.35
C ARG A 330 -3.15 -8.23 8.80
N LEU A 331 -3.14 -7.95 10.09
CA LEU A 331 -3.97 -6.90 10.68
C LEU A 331 -3.16 -5.66 11.08
N VAL A 332 -3.86 -4.54 11.10
CA VAL A 332 -3.43 -3.31 11.76
C VAL A 332 -4.51 -2.78 12.70
N ARG A 333 -4.13 -1.86 13.59
CA ARG A 333 -5.06 -1.01 14.34
C ARG A 333 -4.43 0.35 14.63
N THR A 334 -5.23 1.39 14.73
CA THR A 334 -4.74 2.74 15.02
C THR A 334 -4.30 2.84 16.48
N GLN A 335 -3.20 3.57 16.74
CA GLN A 335 -2.70 3.80 18.11
C GLN A 335 -3.68 4.63 18.95
#